data_AF-A0A238UD62-F1
#
_entry.id   AF-A0A238UD62-F1
#
_cell.length_a   1.000
_cell.length_b   1.000
_cell.length_c   1.000
_cell.angle_alpha   90.00
_cell.angle_beta   90.00
_cell.angle_gamma   90.00
#
_symmetry.space_group_name_H-M   'P 1'
#
loop_
_entity.id
_entity.type
_entity.pdbx_description
1 polymer ?
#
loop_
_entity_poly.entity_id
_entity_poly.type
_entity_poly.pdbx_seq_one_letter_code
_entity_poly.pdbx_strand_id
1 'polypeptide(L)'
;MKSKFKQLIILALILFTSFFSYAQSFVEKQLPVPSKLSSFFIGPLIKSTIHYGERPSNYNGEVLLFNHGYIDLNQLFFTNNTFYQDAYNEGYQVVFVATTRGEGLWENGKLLAESIDIITNKYQVNDLTVIAHSNGGKAAEAAMFSYNKRNKVKKVIALGTPYWGTYLADVSQQWWFNWIWKNTGLNEGALTSTTYYCRDVVRPLFDNASNNQPEKFIILGASGFKSGHTILAPLMFTSGGVLFLAQGTNDGVTPYSSSLRPGATYLFRKGEAKLDHIDVALGQYVWRTIKPYLNSSNRNKTIYNTSEFDYHTITSDYQIINSENTYDKIIYPKNSKQVVVDIFHEKPSHDFKLYGNLKELSPNYKTKNNNKIENYSSSYQMKNVEQLTANSKFAAFVHFSDGPKMKYITQQKDHNIIVKFDQLNIPIEEINVDAIITRTSDLNGKIVNGDSFVYPLTLNGNEFQLDTSNFEEGTYSVHVSGKHKEFTRSIISGFVKGRLSAESLEEEITNKNNFNINLKSNTIIDHIELISSQKENQSINVSIYNLNGQLQIMKQFKPNEDYIIKDNVSTLSQGLYILTVEKNNLKKSFKILKK
;
A
#
# COMPACT_ATOMS: atom_id res chain seq x y z
N MET A 1 64.94 -2.35 25.80
CA MET A 1 63.58 -1.76 25.99
C MET A 1 63.04 -0.93 24.81
N LYS A 2 63.86 -0.27 23.98
CA LYS A 2 63.37 0.60 22.87
C LYS A 2 62.73 -0.12 21.66
N SER A 3 63.04 -1.40 21.42
CA SER A 3 62.51 -2.16 20.26
C SER A 3 61.07 -2.67 20.49
N LYS A 4 60.79 -3.21 21.69
CA LYS A 4 59.44 -3.71 22.03
C LYS A 4 58.38 -2.60 22.15
N PHE A 5 58.78 -1.38 22.50
CA PHE A 5 57.87 -0.23 22.60
C PHE A 5 57.46 0.31 21.22
N LYS A 6 58.35 0.27 20.21
CA LYS A 6 58.02 0.59 18.81
C LYS A 6 57.09 -0.43 18.18
N GLN A 7 57.28 -1.72 18.49
CA GLN A 7 56.36 -2.78 18.03
C GLN A 7 54.97 -2.68 18.67
N LEU A 8 54.86 -2.28 19.94
CA LEU A 8 53.56 -2.04 20.58
C LEU A 8 52.81 -0.84 19.98
N ILE A 9 53.52 0.24 19.62
CA ILE A 9 52.90 1.43 19.00
C ILE A 9 52.44 1.13 17.56
N ILE A 10 53.20 0.35 16.79
CA ILE A 10 52.79 -0.09 15.45
C ILE A 10 51.61 -1.06 15.53
N LEU A 11 51.59 -1.97 16.51
CA LEU A 11 50.45 -2.87 16.73
C LEU A 11 49.20 -2.10 17.19
N ALA A 12 49.35 -1.09 18.05
CA ALA A 12 48.26 -0.22 18.50
C ALA A 12 47.74 0.69 17.37
N LEU A 13 48.60 1.17 16.47
CA LEU A 13 48.19 1.92 15.27
C LEU A 13 47.46 1.02 14.26
N ILE A 14 47.91 -0.23 14.06
CA ILE A 14 47.23 -1.20 13.19
C ILE A 14 45.89 -1.67 13.78
N LEU A 15 45.80 -1.79 15.11
CA LEU A 15 44.56 -2.11 15.83
C LEU A 15 43.58 -0.92 15.94
N PHE A 16 44.06 0.33 15.91
CA PHE A 16 43.17 1.51 15.84
C PHE A 16 42.68 1.83 14.41
N THR A 17 43.37 1.37 13.36
CA THR A 17 42.90 1.51 11.98
C THR A 17 41.94 0.40 11.53
N SER A 18 41.73 -0.65 12.34
CA SER A 18 40.93 -1.83 11.99
C SER A 18 39.57 -1.94 12.71
N PHE A 19 39.15 -0.89 13.43
CA PHE A 19 37.85 -0.84 14.13
C PHE A 19 36.84 0.19 13.60
N PHE A 20 37.01 0.67 12.36
CA PHE A 20 35.88 1.17 11.55
C PHE A 20 35.66 0.24 10.36
N SER A 21 35.42 -1.04 10.63
CA SER A 21 34.60 -1.83 9.71
C SER A 21 33.18 -1.27 9.79
N TYR A 22 32.93 -0.14 9.12
CA TYR A 22 31.57 0.19 8.71
C TYR A 22 31.10 -1.03 7.93
N ALA A 23 30.12 -1.76 8.47
CA ALA A 23 29.40 -2.72 7.66
C ALA A 23 28.84 -1.92 6.48
N GLN A 24 29.47 -2.02 5.30
CA GLN A 24 29.05 -1.25 4.14
C GLN A 24 27.61 -1.66 3.83
N SER A 25 26.66 -0.71 3.90
CA SER A 25 25.24 -0.96 3.65
C SER A 25 25.00 -1.47 2.23
N PHE A 26 25.97 -1.25 1.32
CA PHE A 26 25.89 -1.56 -0.09
C PHE A 26 26.94 -2.56 -0.56
N VAL A 27 26.53 -3.47 -1.44
CA VAL A 27 27.44 -4.19 -2.33
C VAL A 27 27.66 -3.36 -3.58
N GLU A 28 28.88 -2.87 -3.77
CA GLU A 28 29.28 -2.08 -4.94
C GLU A 28 29.76 -2.96 -6.09
N LYS A 29 29.32 -2.67 -7.33
CA LYS A 29 29.72 -3.39 -8.55
C LYS A 29 29.94 -2.44 -9.72
N GLN A 30 30.98 -2.69 -10.52
CA GLN A 30 31.19 -2.03 -11.81
C GLN A 30 30.49 -2.83 -12.92
N LEU A 31 29.69 -2.17 -13.74
CA LEU A 31 29.09 -2.75 -14.95
C LEU A 31 30.03 -2.54 -16.15
N PRO A 32 30.07 -3.48 -17.11
CA PRO A 32 30.75 -3.23 -18.38
C PRO A 32 29.99 -2.16 -19.19
N VAL A 33 30.59 -1.68 -20.29
CA VAL A 33 29.89 -0.84 -21.28
C VAL A 33 28.57 -1.51 -21.72
N PRO A 34 27.53 -0.72 -22.08
CA PRO A 34 26.22 -1.26 -22.45
C PRO A 34 26.26 -2.37 -23.51
N SER A 35 27.12 -2.25 -24.53
CA SER A 35 27.26 -3.24 -25.61
C SER A 35 27.85 -4.60 -25.17
N LYS A 36 28.43 -4.67 -23.97
CA LYS A 36 28.99 -5.89 -23.37
C LYS A 36 28.15 -6.40 -22.18
N LEU A 37 27.03 -5.74 -21.88
CA LEU A 37 26.18 -6.14 -20.77
C LEU A 37 25.40 -7.41 -21.12
N SER A 38 25.52 -8.44 -20.28
CA SER A 38 24.73 -9.66 -20.44
C SER A 38 23.26 -9.39 -20.11
N SER A 39 22.36 -9.96 -20.91
CA SER A 39 20.92 -9.99 -20.62
C SER A 39 20.57 -10.82 -19.38
N PHE A 40 21.51 -11.60 -18.83
CA PHE A 40 21.34 -12.45 -17.66
C PHE A 40 22.07 -11.92 -16.42
N PHE A 41 22.22 -10.60 -16.27
CA PHE A 41 22.83 -10.04 -15.06
C PHE A 41 21.91 -10.24 -13.84
N ILE A 42 22.29 -11.16 -12.95
CA ILE A 42 21.60 -11.40 -11.67
C ILE A 42 22.37 -10.66 -10.56
N GLY A 43 21.77 -9.61 -10.01
CA GLY A 43 22.29 -8.92 -8.83
C GLY A 43 21.88 -9.63 -7.53
N PRO A 44 22.49 -9.25 -6.39
CA PRO A 44 22.07 -9.75 -5.09
C PRO A 44 20.60 -9.42 -4.83
N LEU A 45 19.80 -10.40 -4.41
CA LEU A 45 18.37 -10.23 -4.12
C LEU A 45 18.08 -9.75 -2.69
N ILE A 46 19.08 -9.83 -1.80
CA ILE A 46 18.90 -9.72 -0.34
C ILE A 46 19.70 -8.54 0.26
N LYS A 47 20.63 -7.93 -0.49
CA LYS A 47 21.42 -6.77 -0.03
C LYS A 47 21.27 -5.60 -0.99
N SER A 48 21.18 -4.40 -0.43
CA SER A 48 21.25 -3.13 -1.17
C SER A 48 22.55 -3.08 -1.97
N THR A 49 22.48 -2.55 -3.20
CA THR A 49 23.62 -2.55 -4.13
C THR A 49 23.76 -1.23 -4.87
N ILE A 50 25.00 -0.89 -5.25
CA ILE A 50 25.28 0.22 -6.16
C ILE A 50 26.00 -0.35 -7.37
N HIS A 51 25.38 -0.22 -8.54
CA HIS A 51 25.96 -0.63 -9.81
C HIS A 51 26.41 0.61 -10.58
N TYR A 52 27.72 0.76 -10.75
CA TYR A 52 28.32 1.85 -11.49
C TYR A 52 28.37 1.51 -12.97
N GLY A 53 27.78 2.34 -13.82
CA GLY A 53 27.99 2.25 -15.26
C GLY A 53 29.45 2.54 -15.63
N GLU A 54 29.88 2.06 -16.79
CA GLU A 54 31.15 2.47 -17.37
C GLU A 54 31.11 3.96 -17.71
N ARG A 55 32.21 4.66 -17.46
CA ARG A 55 32.31 6.09 -17.78
C ARG A 55 32.39 6.26 -19.30
N PRO A 56 31.49 7.02 -19.93
CA PRO A 56 31.54 7.24 -21.37
C PRO A 56 32.75 8.09 -21.76
N SER A 57 33.30 7.85 -22.96
CA SER A 57 34.44 8.62 -23.48
C SER A 57 34.10 10.10 -23.70
N ASN A 58 32.83 10.41 -23.95
CA ASN A 58 32.27 11.77 -24.05
C ASN A 58 31.63 12.24 -22.74
N TYR A 59 32.16 11.85 -21.57
CA TYR A 59 31.60 12.24 -20.28
C TYR A 59 31.38 13.75 -20.14
N ASN A 60 30.13 14.14 -19.85
CA ASN A 60 29.68 15.53 -19.86
C ASN A 60 29.73 16.21 -18.48
N GLY A 61 30.19 15.51 -17.43
CA GLY A 61 30.27 16.04 -16.06
C GLY A 61 29.05 15.73 -15.19
N GLU A 62 27.98 15.16 -15.75
CA GLU A 62 26.72 14.91 -15.05
C GLU A 62 26.55 13.43 -14.66
N VAL A 63 26.04 13.20 -13.45
CA VAL A 63 25.74 11.87 -12.92
C VAL A 63 24.24 11.66 -12.83
N LEU A 64 23.76 10.54 -13.38
CA LEU A 64 22.37 10.08 -13.27
C LEU A 64 22.28 8.88 -12.32
N LEU A 65 21.52 9.03 -11.24
CA LEU A 65 21.24 7.97 -10.28
C LEU A 65 19.85 7.39 -10.56
N PHE A 66 19.79 6.14 -10.99
CA PHE A 66 18.55 5.39 -11.16
C PHE A 66 18.19 4.64 -9.87
N ASN A 67 16.99 4.88 -9.35
CA ASN A 67 16.49 4.20 -8.15
C ASN A 67 15.14 3.54 -8.42
N HIS A 68 15.02 2.29 -8.00
CA HIS A 68 13.88 1.45 -8.33
C HIS A 68 12.73 1.59 -7.32
N GLY A 69 11.58 1.07 -7.71
CA GLY A 69 10.38 0.98 -6.87
C GLY A 69 10.38 -0.20 -5.91
N TYR A 70 9.22 -0.48 -5.34
CA TYR A 70 9.07 -1.47 -4.29
C TYR A 70 9.28 -2.94 -4.74
N ILE A 71 8.82 -3.30 -5.94
CA ILE A 71 8.90 -4.69 -6.46
C ILE A 71 10.12 -4.92 -7.37
N ASP A 72 10.68 -3.83 -7.88
CA ASP A 72 11.66 -3.86 -8.96
C ASP A 72 13.05 -4.20 -8.46
N LEU A 73 13.92 -4.52 -9.41
CA LEU A 73 15.35 -4.61 -9.19
C LEU A 73 16.01 -3.55 -10.07
N ASN A 74 17.22 -3.11 -9.73
CA ASN A 74 17.97 -2.16 -10.56
C ASN A 74 18.14 -2.63 -12.00
N GLN A 75 18.19 -3.96 -12.19
CA GLN A 75 18.22 -4.63 -13.48
C GLN A 75 17.10 -4.16 -14.39
N LEU A 76 15.95 -3.76 -13.84
CA LEU A 76 14.87 -3.16 -14.62
C LEU A 76 15.37 -2.00 -15.47
N PHE A 77 16.34 -1.21 -14.99
CA PHE A 77 16.86 -0.04 -15.70
C PHE A 77 17.99 -0.33 -16.71
N PHE A 78 18.60 -1.51 -16.69
CA PHE A 78 19.75 -1.78 -17.57
C PHE A 78 19.72 -3.14 -18.29
N THR A 79 18.87 -4.06 -17.88
CA THR A 79 18.64 -5.34 -18.57
C THR A 79 17.39 -5.23 -19.43
N ASN A 80 17.51 -5.44 -20.74
CA ASN A 80 16.42 -5.25 -21.71
C ASN A 80 15.75 -3.85 -21.63
N ASN A 81 16.56 -2.85 -21.25
CA ASN A 81 16.14 -1.47 -21.09
C ASN A 81 17.19 -0.55 -21.71
N THR A 82 16.76 0.45 -22.48
CA THR A 82 17.68 1.35 -23.18
C THR A 82 18.26 2.45 -22.31
N PHE A 83 17.80 2.68 -21.08
CA PHE A 83 18.29 3.78 -20.25
C PHE A 83 19.81 3.82 -20.10
N TYR A 84 20.46 2.67 -19.85
CA TYR A 84 21.91 2.63 -19.73
C TYR A 84 22.58 3.03 -21.06
N GLN A 85 22.14 2.43 -22.17
CA GLN A 85 22.69 2.70 -23.50
C GLN A 85 22.47 4.14 -23.94
N ASP A 86 21.27 4.66 -23.74
CA ASP A 86 20.86 6.01 -24.13
C ASP A 86 21.60 7.07 -23.32
N ALA A 87 21.69 6.90 -22.00
CA ALA A 87 22.43 7.82 -21.14
C ALA A 87 23.94 7.79 -21.42
N TYR A 88 24.50 6.59 -21.62
CA TYR A 88 25.92 6.42 -21.96
C TYR A 88 26.29 7.13 -23.28
N ASN A 89 25.45 6.98 -24.32
CA ASN A 89 25.67 7.63 -25.61
C ASN A 89 25.65 9.17 -25.51
N GLU A 90 24.84 9.71 -24.60
CA GLU A 90 24.73 11.15 -24.36
C GLU A 90 25.79 11.70 -23.38
N GLY A 91 26.74 10.86 -22.95
CA GLY A 91 27.86 11.27 -22.13
C GLY A 91 27.57 11.33 -20.62
N TYR A 92 26.45 10.77 -20.14
CA TYR A 92 26.17 10.73 -18.71
C TYR A 92 26.89 9.59 -18.00
N GLN A 93 27.41 9.85 -16.80
CA GLN A 93 27.77 8.78 -15.88
C GLN A 93 26.50 8.25 -15.22
N VAL A 94 26.20 6.97 -15.37
CA VAL A 94 25.03 6.36 -14.72
C VAL A 94 25.43 5.55 -13.50
N VAL A 95 24.54 5.53 -12.51
CA VAL A 95 24.62 4.67 -11.34
C VAL A 95 23.24 4.11 -11.05
N PHE A 96 23.13 2.82 -10.76
CA PHE A 96 21.87 2.17 -10.41
C PHE A 96 21.91 1.71 -8.95
N VAL A 97 21.02 2.25 -8.12
CA VAL A 97 20.98 2.03 -6.67
C VAL A 97 19.79 1.15 -6.30
N ALA A 98 20.10 0.02 -5.65
CA ALA A 98 19.12 -0.90 -5.10
C ALA A 98 18.96 -0.62 -3.64
N THR A 99 17.77 -0.23 -3.24
CA THR A 99 17.36 -0.15 -1.84
C THR A 99 16.66 -1.47 -1.46
N THR A 100 16.08 -1.54 -0.27
CA THR A 100 15.44 -2.78 0.20
C THR A 100 14.18 -3.12 -0.61
N ARG A 101 13.81 -4.41 -0.60
CA ARG A 101 12.54 -4.93 -1.08
C ARG A 101 11.73 -5.34 0.14
N GLY A 102 10.67 -4.61 0.48
CA GLY A 102 9.85 -4.92 1.65
C GLY A 102 9.81 -3.81 2.69
N GLU A 103 10.89 -3.04 2.86
CA GLU A 103 10.89 -1.97 3.84
C GLU A 103 10.23 -0.69 3.32
N GLY A 104 9.82 0.16 4.26
CA GLY A 104 9.01 1.34 4.00
C GLY A 104 9.80 2.52 3.41
N LEU A 105 9.07 3.63 3.23
CA LEU A 105 9.57 4.91 2.77
C LEU A 105 10.88 5.36 3.44
N TRP A 106 10.94 5.28 4.77
CA TRP A 106 12.03 5.87 5.55
C TRP A 106 13.35 5.13 5.38
N GLU A 107 13.36 3.80 5.50
CA GLU A 107 14.59 3.04 5.30
C GLU A 107 15.12 3.20 3.87
N ASN A 108 14.24 3.11 2.87
CA ASN A 108 14.65 3.30 1.48
C ASN A 108 15.15 4.74 1.24
N GLY A 109 14.57 5.73 1.91
CA GLY A 109 15.06 7.11 1.91
C GLY A 109 16.46 7.26 2.54
N LYS A 110 16.72 6.57 3.66
CA LYS A 110 18.02 6.56 4.35
C LYS A 110 19.10 5.92 3.47
N LEU A 111 18.81 4.76 2.90
CA LEU A 111 19.70 4.06 1.98
C LEU A 111 19.98 4.90 0.73
N LEU A 112 18.95 5.51 0.13
CA LEU A 112 19.15 6.40 -1.00
C LEU A 112 20.01 7.60 -0.61
N ALA A 113 19.82 8.18 0.57
CA ALA A 113 20.62 9.29 1.07
C ALA A 113 22.11 8.91 1.26
N GLU A 114 22.38 7.74 1.82
CA GLU A 114 23.74 7.19 1.95
C GLU A 114 24.37 6.97 0.56
N SER A 115 23.62 6.40 -0.39
CA SER A 115 24.12 6.18 -1.75
C SER A 115 24.46 7.48 -2.47
N ILE A 116 23.69 8.55 -2.26
CA ILE A 116 23.96 9.88 -2.81
C ILE A 116 25.31 10.41 -2.29
N ASP A 117 25.62 10.23 -1.00
CA ASP A 117 26.92 10.61 -0.45
C ASP A 117 28.06 9.80 -1.07
N ILE A 118 27.90 8.47 -1.15
CA ILE A 118 28.90 7.57 -1.76
C ILE A 118 29.19 7.99 -3.20
N ILE A 119 28.14 8.23 -3.99
CA ILE A 119 28.23 8.53 -5.42
C ILE A 119 28.83 9.92 -5.65
N THR A 120 28.35 10.95 -4.95
CA THR A 120 28.87 12.32 -5.06
C THR A 120 30.35 12.38 -4.71
N ASN A 121 30.77 11.67 -3.66
CA ASN A 121 32.18 11.56 -3.29
C ASN A 121 32.99 10.75 -4.32
N LYS A 122 32.48 9.62 -4.83
CA LYS A 122 33.18 8.79 -5.81
C LYS A 122 33.48 9.53 -7.10
N TYR A 123 32.52 10.30 -7.61
CA TYR A 123 32.65 11.03 -8.87
C TYR A 123 33.09 12.48 -8.71
N GLN A 124 33.31 12.95 -7.47
CA GLN A 124 33.72 14.32 -7.15
C GLN A 124 32.76 15.36 -7.76
N VAL A 125 31.46 15.10 -7.66
CA VAL A 125 30.39 15.99 -8.12
C VAL A 125 29.63 16.58 -6.92
N ASN A 126 29.18 17.82 -7.03
CA ASN A 126 28.45 18.49 -5.95
C ASN A 126 27.02 17.96 -5.80
N ASP A 127 26.39 17.63 -6.93
CA ASP A 127 25.04 17.12 -7.01
C ASP A 127 24.89 16.11 -8.15
N LEU A 128 23.74 15.42 -8.16
CA LEU A 128 23.36 14.46 -9.20
C LEU A 128 21.86 14.56 -9.52
N THR A 129 21.44 14.00 -10.67
CA THR A 129 20.02 13.87 -11.02
C THR A 129 19.52 12.48 -10.65
N VAL A 130 18.43 12.41 -9.90
CA VAL A 130 17.77 11.14 -9.56
C VAL A 130 16.67 10.84 -10.58
N ILE A 131 16.69 9.65 -11.17
CA ILE A 131 15.61 9.08 -11.97
C ILE A 131 15.01 7.95 -11.15
N ALA A 132 13.79 8.15 -10.65
CA ALA A 132 13.17 7.25 -9.70
C ALA A 132 11.87 6.68 -10.23
N HIS A 133 11.66 5.39 -10.06
CA HIS A 133 10.43 4.70 -10.46
C HIS A 133 9.59 4.32 -9.25
N SER A 134 8.27 4.42 -9.38
CA SER A 134 7.29 4.00 -8.37
C SER A 134 7.66 4.58 -6.98
N ASN A 135 7.73 3.75 -5.92
CA ASN A 135 8.09 4.20 -4.57
C ASN A 135 9.48 4.85 -4.44
N GLY A 136 10.41 4.66 -5.39
CA GLY A 136 11.70 5.35 -5.38
C GLY A 136 11.55 6.88 -5.41
N GLY A 137 10.49 7.41 -6.03
CA GLY A 137 10.23 8.85 -6.05
C GLY A 137 9.85 9.42 -4.68
N LYS A 138 9.22 8.61 -3.82
CA LYS A 138 8.96 8.97 -2.42
C LYS A 138 10.25 8.82 -1.58
N ALA A 139 11.03 7.76 -1.82
CA ALA A 139 12.34 7.60 -1.18
C ALA A 139 13.26 8.80 -1.48
N ALA A 140 13.19 9.38 -2.68
CA ALA A 140 13.90 10.60 -3.03
C ALA A 140 13.46 11.81 -2.18
N GLU A 141 12.17 11.98 -1.88
CA GLU A 141 11.70 13.02 -0.94
C GLU A 141 12.27 12.80 0.47
N ALA A 142 12.18 11.56 0.98
CA ALA A 142 12.74 11.23 2.29
C ALA A 142 14.25 11.49 2.33
N ALA A 143 15.00 11.07 1.32
CA ALA A 143 16.43 11.32 1.21
C ALA A 143 16.75 12.83 1.21
N MET A 144 16.02 13.61 0.41
CA MET A 144 16.26 15.05 0.28
C MET A 144 15.91 15.83 1.55
N PHE A 145 14.74 15.57 2.13
CA PHE A 145 14.14 16.43 3.16
C PHE A 145 14.30 15.89 4.58
N SER A 146 14.22 14.57 4.79
CA SER A 146 14.42 13.95 6.12
C SER A 146 15.88 13.59 6.37
N TYR A 147 16.62 13.18 5.33
CA TYR A 147 18.05 12.82 5.44
C TYR A 147 18.99 13.88 4.83
N ASN A 148 18.49 15.10 4.66
CA ASN A 148 19.24 16.32 4.32
C ASN A 148 20.12 16.21 3.05
N LYS A 149 19.65 15.54 2.00
CA LYS A 149 20.35 15.46 0.69
C LYS A 149 19.90 16.47 -0.34
N ARG A 150 19.02 17.42 0.02
CA ARG A 150 18.52 18.46 -0.90
C ARG A 150 19.61 19.20 -1.69
N ASN A 151 20.78 19.47 -1.09
CA ASN A 151 21.88 20.19 -1.75
C ASN A 151 22.72 19.30 -2.68
N LYS A 152 22.57 17.98 -2.59
CA LYS A 152 23.25 16.98 -3.43
C LYS A 152 22.35 16.41 -4.52
N VAL A 153 21.09 16.84 -4.57
CA VAL A 153 20.13 16.43 -5.60
C VAL A 153 19.77 17.65 -6.44
N LYS A 154 20.16 17.60 -7.71
CA LYS A 154 19.90 18.64 -8.71
C LYS A 154 18.42 18.67 -9.09
N LYS A 155 17.86 17.50 -9.39
CA LYS A 155 16.44 17.27 -9.71
C LYS A 155 16.08 15.80 -9.53
N VAL A 156 14.78 15.53 -9.42
CA VAL A 156 14.18 14.19 -9.37
C VAL A 156 13.21 14.05 -10.54
N ILE A 157 13.44 13.06 -11.40
CA ILE A 157 12.49 12.64 -12.43
C ILE A 157 11.78 11.40 -11.90
N ALA A 158 10.52 11.57 -11.51
CA ALA A 158 9.69 10.53 -10.92
C ALA A 158 8.79 9.87 -11.98
N LEU A 159 8.87 8.55 -12.08
CA LEU A 159 8.21 7.73 -13.09
C LEU A 159 7.14 6.88 -12.41
N GLY A 160 5.86 7.26 -12.55
CA GLY A 160 4.74 6.50 -11.96
C GLY A 160 4.69 6.46 -10.43
N THR A 161 5.32 7.41 -9.73
CA THR A 161 5.36 7.41 -8.24
C THR A 161 4.01 7.74 -7.61
N PRO A 162 3.44 6.91 -6.71
CA PRO A 162 2.18 7.20 -6.03
C PRO A 162 2.41 8.12 -4.81
N TYR A 163 2.58 9.43 -5.03
CA TYR A 163 2.83 10.42 -3.97
C TYR A 163 1.67 10.54 -2.96
N TRP A 164 0.44 10.27 -3.41
CA TRP A 164 -0.77 10.21 -2.56
C TRP A 164 -1.20 8.77 -2.22
N GLY A 165 -0.31 7.79 -2.43
CA GLY A 165 -0.60 6.38 -2.18
C GLY A 165 -1.51 5.75 -3.24
N THR A 166 -1.84 4.48 -3.06
CA THR A 166 -2.66 3.72 -4.02
C THR A 166 -3.69 2.89 -3.29
N TYR A 167 -4.91 2.83 -3.82
CA TYR A 167 -5.97 2.02 -3.23
C TYR A 167 -5.62 0.53 -3.25
N LEU A 168 -4.71 0.09 -4.15
CA LEU A 168 -4.14 -1.26 -4.09
C LEU A 168 -3.44 -1.55 -2.74
N ALA A 169 -2.75 -0.55 -2.19
CA ALA A 169 -2.12 -0.66 -0.88
C ALA A 169 -3.17 -0.69 0.23
N ASP A 170 -4.25 0.09 0.12
CA ASP A 170 -5.35 0.07 1.09
C ASP A 170 -6.03 -1.31 1.15
N VAL A 171 -6.33 -1.90 -0.01
CA VAL A 171 -6.93 -3.23 -0.09
C VAL A 171 -5.94 -4.35 0.27
N SER A 172 -4.64 -4.18 0.04
CA SER A 172 -3.65 -5.19 0.45
C SER A 172 -3.51 -5.30 1.97
N GLN A 173 -3.90 -4.24 2.72
CA GLN A 173 -4.00 -4.30 4.18
C GLN A 173 -5.22 -5.08 4.67
N GLN A 174 -6.14 -5.48 3.78
CA GLN A 174 -7.30 -6.28 4.15
C GLN A 174 -6.96 -7.76 4.19
N TRP A 175 -7.28 -8.42 5.32
CA TRP A 175 -6.93 -9.82 5.55
C TRP A 175 -7.57 -10.79 4.54
N TRP A 176 -8.74 -10.45 3.96
CA TRP A 176 -9.45 -11.27 2.97
C TRP A 176 -8.99 -11.05 1.53
N PHE A 177 -8.17 -10.03 1.28
CA PHE A 177 -7.67 -9.67 -0.06
C PHE A 177 -6.16 -9.84 -0.20
N ASN A 178 -5.44 -9.95 0.92
CA ASN A 178 -3.97 -10.03 0.95
C ASN A 178 -3.37 -11.21 0.17
N TRP A 179 -4.18 -12.24 -0.14
CA TRP A 179 -3.72 -13.43 -0.87
C TRP A 179 -3.32 -13.12 -2.31
N ILE A 180 -3.92 -12.11 -2.95
CA ILE A 180 -3.54 -11.65 -4.31
C ILE A 180 -2.08 -11.17 -4.31
N TRP A 181 -1.68 -10.53 -3.22
CA TRP A 181 -0.42 -9.80 -3.11
C TRP A 181 0.65 -10.58 -2.36
N LYS A 182 0.30 -11.68 -1.69
CA LYS A 182 1.20 -12.48 -0.85
C LYS A 182 2.46 -12.95 -1.58
N ASN A 183 2.34 -13.39 -2.83
CA ASN A 183 3.47 -13.90 -3.62
C ASN A 183 4.25 -12.81 -4.34
N THR A 184 3.72 -11.59 -4.40
CA THR A 184 4.37 -10.45 -5.06
C THR A 184 5.33 -9.69 -4.16
N GLY A 185 5.30 -10.00 -2.84
CA GLY A 185 5.97 -9.20 -1.83
C GLY A 185 5.27 -7.88 -1.51
N LEU A 186 4.18 -7.50 -2.20
CA LEU A 186 3.44 -6.23 -2.03
C LEU A 186 2.80 -6.00 -0.65
N ASN A 187 2.81 -6.96 0.28
CA ASN A 187 2.12 -6.80 1.56
C ASN A 187 2.86 -5.91 2.57
N GLU A 188 4.20 -5.94 2.61
CA GLU A 188 4.96 -5.36 3.74
C GLU A 188 5.24 -3.84 3.55
N GLY A 189 5.91 -3.41 2.48
CA GLY A 189 6.16 -1.98 2.24
C GLY A 189 5.05 -1.24 1.48
N ALA A 190 3.91 -1.88 1.23
CA ALA A 190 2.68 -1.16 0.87
C ALA A 190 2.16 -0.28 2.01
N LEU A 191 2.53 -0.54 3.28
CA LEU A 191 2.08 0.24 4.43
C LEU A 191 2.27 1.76 4.25
N THR A 192 3.48 2.17 3.84
CA THR A 192 3.83 3.57 3.57
C THR A 192 3.38 4.06 2.18
N SER A 193 2.54 3.28 1.51
CA SER A 193 1.95 3.55 0.19
C SER A 193 0.42 3.52 0.21
N THR A 194 -0.19 3.31 1.37
CA THR A 194 -1.63 3.47 1.55
C THR A 194 -2.02 4.93 1.35
N THR A 195 -3.24 5.17 0.88
CA THR A 195 -3.73 6.52 0.57
C THR A 195 -3.79 7.37 1.83
N TYR A 196 -4.20 6.78 2.95
CA TYR A 196 -4.29 7.45 4.25
C TYR A 196 -2.93 7.73 4.87
N TYR A 197 -1.94 6.83 4.77
CA TYR A 197 -0.58 7.14 5.26
C TYR A 197 0.07 8.26 4.44
N CYS A 198 -0.05 8.21 3.11
CA CYS A 198 0.48 9.27 2.27
C CYS A 198 -0.21 10.60 2.55
N ARG A 199 -1.54 10.62 2.68
CA ARG A 199 -2.33 11.81 2.99
C ARG A 199 -2.04 12.38 4.37
N ASP A 200 -1.95 11.56 5.41
CA ASP A 200 -1.92 12.04 6.80
C ASP A 200 -0.50 12.22 7.34
N VAL A 201 0.49 11.52 6.78
CA VAL A 201 1.89 11.57 7.24
C VAL A 201 2.78 12.20 6.18
N VAL A 202 2.82 11.62 4.98
CA VAL A 202 3.85 11.96 4.00
C VAL A 202 3.65 13.36 3.40
N ARG A 203 2.43 13.67 2.94
CA ARG A 203 2.12 14.98 2.33
C ARG A 203 2.27 16.11 3.34
N PRO A 204 1.70 16.06 4.56
CA PRO A 204 1.88 17.13 5.54
C PRO A 204 3.35 17.30 5.95
N LEU A 205 4.13 16.22 6.02
CA LEU A 205 5.55 16.32 6.37
C LEU A 205 6.37 16.99 5.27
N PHE A 206 6.22 16.58 4.01
CA PHE A 206 7.07 17.07 2.93
C PHE A 206 6.56 18.35 2.27
N ASP A 207 5.25 18.50 2.12
CA ASP A 207 4.68 19.65 1.41
C ASP A 207 4.79 20.93 2.26
N ASN A 208 4.65 20.80 3.59
CA ASN A 208 4.77 21.90 4.55
C ASN A 208 6.20 22.07 5.11
N ALA A 209 7.18 21.29 4.67
CA ALA A 209 8.55 21.44 5.10
C ALA A 209 9.10 22.82 4.68
N SER A 210 9.72 23.55 5.60
CA SER A 210 10.30 24.88 5.32
C SER A 210 11.38 24.85 4.23
N ASN A 211 11.96 23.67 3.98
CA ASN A 211 12.97 23.41 2.98
C ASN A 211 12.45 22.65 1.75
N ASN A 212 11.12 22.54 1.56
CA ASN A 212 10.51 21.91 0.38
C ASN A 212 11.00 22.58 -0.91
N GLN A 213 11.34 21.77 -1.92
CA GLN A 213 11.87 22.20 -3.22
C GLN A 213 11.07 21.57 -4.36
N PRO A 214 9.77 21.90 -4.50
CA PRO A 214 8.90 21.26 -5.48
C PRO A 214 9.35 21.47 -6.93
N GLU A 215 10.06 22.56 -7.23
CA GLU A 215 10.62 22.87 -8.53
C GLU A 215 11.68 21.87 -9.02
N LYS A 216 12.26 21.07 -8.11
CA LYS A 216 13.21 20.00 -8.44
C LYS A 216 12.54 18.73 -8.94
N PHE A 217 11.22 18.60 -8.80
CA PHE A 217 10.49 17.38 -9.18
C PHE A 217 9.85 17.51 -10.55
N ILE A 218 10.07 16.48 -11.37
CA ILE A 218 9.54 16.34 -12.72
C ILE A 218 8.82 15.00 -12.79
N ILE A 219 7.52 15.01 -13.01
CA ILE A 219 6.65 13.87 -12.81
C ILE A 219 6.16 13.35 -14.16
N LEU A 220 6.38 12.07 -14.41
CA LEU A 220 5.73 11.30 -15.44
C LEU A 220 4.60 10.48 -14.82
N GLY A 221 3.40 11.03 -14.83
CA GLY A 221 2.16 10.32 -14.47
C GLY A 221 1.56 9.65 -15.71
N ALA A 222 1.37 8.33 -15.67
CA ALA A 222 0.81 7.57 -16.78
C ALA A 222 -0.65 7.14 -16.56
N SER A 223 -1.25 6.57 -17.60
CA SER A 223 -2.69 6.33 -17.70
C SER A 223 -3.03 5.11 -18.57
N GLY A 224 -2.04 4.26 -18.83
CA GLY A 224 -2.10 3.19 -19.83
C GLY A 224 -2.14 1.78 -19.25
N PHE A 225 -2.83 1.54 -18.12
CA PHE A 225 -2.91 0.19 -17.52
C PHE A 225 -3.42 -0.93 -18.45
N LYS A 226 -4.08 -0.58 -19.57
CA LYS A 226 -4.55 -1.52 -20.61
C LYS A 226 -3.63 -1.65 -21.82
N SER A 227 -2.52 -0.92 -21.83
CA SER A 227 -1.65 -0.71 -23.00
C SER A 227 -0.21 -1.12 -22.72
N GLY A 228 -0.01 -2.04 -21.76
CA GLY A 228 1.30 -2.57 -21.40
C GLY A 228 1.99 -3.33 -22.52
N HIS A 229 3.31 -3.15 -22.64
CA HIS A 229 4.11 -3.78 -23.69
C HIS A 229 4.96 -4.96 -23.21
N THR A 230 4.91 -5.28 -21.90
CA THR A 230 5.73 -6.34 -21.28
C THR A 230 4.92 -7.59 -20.97
N ILE A 231 5.62 -8.68 -20.61
CA ILE A 231 4.98 -9.90 -20.10
C ILE A 231 4.20 -9.68 -18.79
N LEU A 232 4.42 -8.56 -18.10
CA LEU A 232 3.72 -8.18 -16.87
C LEU A 232 2.48 -7.31 -17.11
N ALA A 233 2.19 -6.92 -18.36
CA ALA A 233 0.96 -6.24 -18.75
C ALA A 233 -0.34 -6.90 -18.22
N PRO A 234 -0.47 -8.24 -18.10
CA PRO A 234 -1.66 -8.88 -17.52
C PRO A 234 -1.92 -8.48 -16.08
N LEU A 235 -0.83 -8.38 -15.29
CA LEU A 235 -0.89 -7.97 -13.90
C LEU A 235 -1.28 -6.50 -13.80
N MET A 236 -0.74 -5.64 -14.68
CA MET A 236 -1.09 -4.22 -14.74
C MET A 236 -2.54 -3.99 -15.15
N PHE A 237 -3.06 -4.79 -16.09
CA PHE A 237 -4.47 -4.75 -16.48
C PHE A 237 -5.39 -5.08 -15.30
N THR A 238 -5.08 -6.16 -14.58
CA THR A 238 -5.85 -6.66 -13.43
C THR A 238 -5.86 -5.64 -12.29
N SER A 239 -4.67 -5.21 -11.87
CA SER A 239 -4.47 -4.23 -10.79
C SER A 239 -5.04 -2.85 -11.15
N GLY A 240 -4.84 -2.41 -12.39
CA GLY A 240 -5.40 -1.18 -12.90
C GLY A 240 -6.92 -1.19 -13.04
N GLY A 241 -7.54 -2.36 -13.20
CA GLY A 241 -8.98 -2.54 -13.11
C GLY A 241 -9.53 -2.20 -11.72
N VAL A 242 -8.89 -2.70 -10.65
CA VAL A 242 -9.23 -2.34 -9.26
C VAL A 242 -9.18 -0.81 -9.09
N LEU A 243 -8.08 -0.22 -9.54
CA LEU A 243 -7.84 1.21 -9.41
C LEU A 243 -8.77 2.06 -10.25
N PHE A 244 -9.19 1.57 -11.42
CA PHE A 244 -10.10 2.31 -12.29
C PHE A 244 -11.44 2.56 -11.62
N LEU A 245 -11.94 1.58 -10.87
CA LEU A 245 -13.20 1.68 -10.15
C LEU A 245 -13.10 2.63 -8.94
N ALA A 246 -11.99 2.57 -8.20
CA ALA A 246 -11.82 3.35 -6.97
C ALA A 246 -11.25 4.76 -7.18
N GLN A 247 -10.31 4.91 -8.12
CA GLN A 247 -9.47 6.12 -8.28
C GLN A 247 -9.36 6.58 -9.75
N GLY A 248 -10.03 5.89 -10.68
CA GLY A 248 -10.06 6.25 -12.10
C GLY A 248 -8.78 5.92 -12.86
N THR A 249 -8.48 6.70 -13.88
CA THR A 249 -7.37 6.46 -14.81
C THR A 249 -6.03 6.29 -14.07
N ASN A 250 -5.31 5.22 -14.41
CA ASN A 250 -4.10 4.78 -13.72
C ASN A 250 -3.15 4.05 -14.70
N ASP A 251 -1.95 3.72 -14.25
CA ASP A 251 -0.94 2.97 -14.99
C ASP A 251 -0.91 1.46 -14.65
N GLY A 252 -1.79 0.98 -13.77
CA GLY A 252 -1.82 -0.39 -13.25
C GLY A 252 -1.59 -0.41 -11.75
N VAL A 253 -0.74 0.49 -11.23
CA VAL A 253 -0.40 0.54 -9.80
C VAL A 253 -0.64 1.92 -9.20
N THR A 254 -0.39 2.96 -9.97
CA THR A 254 -0.50 4.36 -9.56
C THR A 254 -1.61 5.05 -10.32
N PRO A 255 -2.65 5.54 -9.64
CA PRO A 255 -3.60 6.47 -10.22
C PRO A 255 -2.92 7.74 -10.70
N TYR A 256 -3.35 8.28 -11.85
CA TYR A 256 -2.76 9.50 -12.38
C TYR A 256 -2.79 10.65 -11.37
N SER A 257 -3.92 10.85 -10.69
CA SER A 257 -4.05 11.88 -9.64
C SER A 257 -3.08 11.67 -8.48
N SER A 258 -2.81 10.41 -8.11
CA SER A 258 -1.86 10.09 -7.05
C SER A 258 -0.41 10.33 -7.46
N SER A 259 -0.11 10.32 -8.77
CA SER A 259 1.22 10.67 -9.25
C SER A 259 1.58 12.15 -9.11
N LEU A 260 0.60 13.01 -8.88
CA LEU A 260 0.81 14.46 -8.87
C LEU A 260 1.38 14.92 -7.53
N ARG A 261 2.71 15.08 -7.48
CA ARG A 261 3.37 15.76 -6.38
C ARG A 261 3.04 17.27 -6.40
N PRO A 262 2.60 17.88 -5.28
CA PRO A 262 2.30 19.31 -5.23
C PRO A 262 3.48 20.19 -5.68
N GLY A 263 3.18 21.21 -6.49
CA GLY A 263 4.14 22.20 -7.00
C GLY A 263 5.17 21.69 -8.02
N ALA A 264 5.17 20.41 -8.37
CA ALA A 264 6.12 19.82 -9.32
C ALA A 264 5.78 20.13 -10.79
N THR A 265 6.71 19.82 -11.70
CA THR A 265 6.49 19.90 -13.15
C THR A 265 5.90 18.59 -13.66
N TYR A 266 4.80 18.63 -14.43
CA TYR A 266 4.14 17.43 -14.95
C TYR A 266 4.38 17.28 -16.45
N LEU A 267 4.86 16.11 -16.89
CA LEU A 267 5.21 15.84 -18.28
C LEU A 267 4.00 15.55 -19.17
N PHE A 268 2.93 15.03 -18.59
CA PHE A 268 1.71 14.63 -19.29
C PHE A 268 0.48 15.02 -18.50
N ARG A 269 -0.59 15.37 -19.20
CA ARG A 269 -1.93 15.48 -18.61
C ARG A 269 -2.56 14.10 -18.45
N LYS A 270 -3.63 14.04 -17.65
CA LYS A 270 -4.41 12.81 -17.44
C LYS A 270 -4.80 12.20 -18.78
N GLY A 271 -4.45 10.93 -18.98
CA GLY A 271 -4.80 10.20 -20.19
C GLY A 271 -3.86 10.38 -21.38
N GLU A 272 -2.85 11.26 -21.34
CA GLU A 272 -1.92 11.47 -22.46
C GLU A 272 -0.86 10.36 -22.54
N ALA A 273 -0.19 10.02 -21.44
CA ALA A 273 0.78 8.93 -21.38
C ALA A 273 0.07 7.56 -21.30
N LYS A 274 -0.08 6.89 -22.46
CA LYS A 274 -0.63 5.53 -22.59
C LYS A 274 0.41 4.44 -22.29
N LEU A 275 1.04 4.53 -21.13
CA LEU A 275 2.03 3.56 -20.63
C LEU A 275 1.49 2.88 -19.36
N ASP A 276 1.79 1.60 -19.18
CA ASP A 276 1.57 0.93 -17.91
C ASP A 276 2.71 1.21 -16.91
N HIS A 277 2.58 0.69 -15.69
CA HIS A 277 3.50 0.98 -14.59
C HIS A 277 4.91 0.42 -14.83
N ILE A 278 5.06 -0.61 -15.66
CA ILE A 278 6.37 -1.18 -16.01
C ILE A 278 6.96 -0.40 -17.19
N ASP A 279 6.15 -0.07 -18.18
CA ASP A 279 6.56 0.70 -19.36
C ASP A 279 7.17 2.06 -18.98
N VAL A 280 6.65 2.72 -17.94
CA VAL A 280 7.23 3.98 -17.46
C VAL A 280 8.64 3.83 -16.88
N ALA A 281 9.05 2.62 -16.51
CA ALA A 281 10.41 2.31 -16.04
C ALA A 281 11.37 1.93 -17.19
N LEU A 282 10.91 1.94 -18.44
CA LEU A 282 11.68 1.48 -19.60
C LEU A 282 12.11 2.66 -20.49
N GLY A 283 13.43 2.80 -20.67
CA GLY A 283 14.05 3.89 -21.44
C GLY A 283 13.51 3.99 -22.86
N GLN A 284 13.23 2.85 -23.52
CA GLN A 284 12.72 2.81 -24.89
C GLN A 284 11.36 3.52 -25.05
N TYR A 285 10.60 3.69 -23.97
CA TYR A 285 9.32 4.38 -23.97
C TYR A 285 9.41 5.81 -23.42
N VAL A 286 10.30 6.07 -22.46
CA VAL A 286 10.31 7.35 -21.73
C VAL A 286 11.53 8.24 -21.95
N TRP A 287 12.67 7.71 -22.41
CA TRP A 287 13.93 8.47 -22.51
C TRP A 287 13.78 9.76 -23.32
N ARG A 288 13.17 9.66 -24.51
CA ARG A 288 12.94 10.82 -25.40
C ARG A 288 12.14 11.91 -24.72
N THR A 289 11.23 11.56 -23.81
CA THR A 289 10.39 12.50 -23.06
C THR A 289 11.16 13.16 -21.92
N ILE A 290 11.97 12.40 -21.17
CA ILE A 290 12.65 12.91 -19.98
C ILE A 290 13.97 13.61 -20.30
N LYS A 291 14.66 13.24 -21.38
CA LYS A 291 15.97 13.79 -21.78
C LYS A 291 16.00 15.33 -21.85
N PRO A 292 15.01 16.03 -22.46
CA PRO A 292 14.99 17.49 -22.50
C PRO A 292 14.99 18.15 -21.11
N TYR A 293 14.55 17.42 -20.08
CA TYR A 293 14.46 17.89 -18.71
C TYR A 293 15.72 17.62 -17.88
N LEU A 294 16.69 16.86 -18.40
CA LEU A 294 17.98 16.66 -17.73
C LEU A 294 18.80 17.97 -17.73
N ASN A 295 18.83 18.68 -18.86
CA ASN A 295 19.69 19.86 -19.06
C ASN A 295 18.97 21.21 -18.94
N SER A 296 17.63 21.25 -18.97
CA SER A 296 16.89 22.50 -18.89
C SER A 296 16.73 23.02 -17.46
N SER A 297 16.83 24.35 -17.32
CA SER A 297 16.29 25.11 -16.19
C SER A 297 14.79 25.30 -16.45
N ASN A 298 13.96 24.52 -15.76
CA ASN A 298 12.51 24.40 -15.97
C ASN A 298 11.80 25.77 -16.16
N ARG A 299 11.24 26.03 -17.35
CA ARG A 299 10.53 27.29 -17.67
C ARG A 299 9.01 27.20 -17.85
N ASN A 300 8.39 26.01 -17.87
CA ASN A 300 6.93 25.92 -18.01
C ASN A 300 6.32 25.21 -16.81
N LYS A 301 5.73 26.00 -15.91
CA LYS A 301 4.96 25.52 -14.76
C LYS A 301 3.49 25.43 -15.15
N THR A 302 2.90 24.25 -15.05
CA THR A 302 1.45 24.17 -14.82
C THR A 302 1.28 24.07 -13.32
N ILE A 303 1.02 25.22 -12.66
CA ILE A 303 0.81 25.26 -11.22
C ILE A 303 -0.61 24.79 -10.96
N TYR A 304 -0.75 23.60 -10.38
CA TYR A 304 -2.00 23.21 -9.74
C TYR A 304 -1.92 23.59 -8.28
N ASN A 305 -2.78 24.51 -7.85
CA ASN A 305 -2.98 24.78 -6.44
C ASN A 305 -3.57 23.52 -5.80
N THR A 306 -2.79 22.82 -4.98
CA THR A 306 -3.36 21.85 -4.05
C THR A 306 -3.90 22.65 -2.87
N SER A 307 -5.21 22.85 -2.84
CA SER A 307 -5.87 23.23 -1.60
C SER A 307 -5.59 22.14 -0.57
N GLU A 308 -5.13 22.54 0.62
CA GLU A 308 -5.20 21.71 1.83
C GLU A 308 -6.68 21.33 1.99
N PHE A 309 -7.03 20.09 1.65
CA PHE A 309 -8.36 19.60 1.95
C PHE A 309 -8.36 19.20 3.43
N ASP A 310 -9.03 19.99 4.27
CA ASP A 310 -9.23 19.69 5.69
C ASP A 310 -9.97 18.35 5.92
N TYR A 311 -10.60 17.81 4.87
CA TYR A 311 -11.33 16.54 4.90
C TYR A 311 -11.07 15.71 3.64
N HIS A 312 -10.92 14.40 3.81
CA HIS A 312 -10.86 13.45 2.69
C HIS A 312 -12.13 12.62 2.64
N THR A 313 -12.76 12.53 1.47
CA THR A 313 -14.01 11.79 1.27
C THR A 313 -13.82 10.67 0.25
N ILE A 314 -14.13 9.45 0.65
CA ILE A 314 -14.26 8.29 -0.23
C ILE A 314 -15.74 7.98 -0.36
N THR A 315 -16.22 7.73 -1.58
CA THR A 315 -17.61 7.36 -1.84
C THR A 315 -17.67 5.94 -2.40
N SER A 316 -18.62 5.15 -1.90
CA SER A 316 -18.89 3.79 -2.36
C SER A 316 -20.33 3.64 -2.80
N ASP A 317 -20.50 3.03 -3.96
CA ASP A 317 -21.76 2.51 -4.50
C ASP A 317 -21.76 0.98 -4.55
N TYR A 318 -20.84 0.32 -3.84
CA TYR A 318 -20.60 -1.10 -3.95
C TYR A 318 -20.66 -1.84 -2.62
N GLN A 319 -20.95 -3.14 -2.72
CA GLN A 319 -20.80 -4.12 -1.65
C GLN A 319 -19.57 -5.00 -1.95
N ILE A 320 -18.81 -5.35 -0.91
CA ILE A 320 -17.73 -6.34 -1.02
C ILE A 320 -18.26 -7.71 -0.60
N ILE A 321 -17.97 -8.74 -1.39
CA ILE A 321 -18.23 -10.15 -1.09
C ILE A 321 -16.93 -10.93 -1.29
N ASN A 322 -16.57 -11.84 -0.40
CA ASN A 322 -15.37 -12.68 -0.58
C ASN A 322 -15.69 -14.15 -0.33
N SER A 323 -14.95 -15.03 -1.00
CA SER A 323 -15.17 -16.49 -0.95
C SER A 323 -14.94 -17.11 0.43
N GLU A 324 -14.17 -16.45 1.30
CA GLU A 324 -13.92 -16.93 2.66
C GLU A 324 -15.11 -16.63 3.60
N ASN A 325 -16.08 -15.84 3.12
CA ASN A 325 -17.37 -15.63 3.76
C ASN A 325 -18.52 -16.11 2.85
N THR A 326 -18.80 -17.41 2.88
CA THR A 326 -19.79 -18.08 2.02
C THR A 326 -21.25 -17.68 2.28
N TYR A 327 -21.50 -16.87 3.33
CA TYR A 327 -22.84 -16.43 3.74
C TYR A 327 -23.20 -15.03 3.27
N ASP A 328 -22.24 -14.30 2.71
CA ASP A 328 -22.55 -12.99 2.18
C ASP A 328 -23.49 -13.10 0.99
N LYS A 329 -24.60 -12.38 1.11
CA LYS A 329 -25.59 -12.24 0.05
C LYS A 329 -25.50 -10.86 -0.55
N ILE A 330 -25.69 -10.79 -1.87
CA ILE A 330 -25.92 -9.54 -2.57
C ILE A 330 -27.29 -9.01 -2.13
N ILE A 331 -27.31 -7.82 -1.53
CA ILE A 331 -28.54 -7.15 -1.14
C ILE A 331 -28.89 -6.10 -2.19
N TYR A 332 -29.94 -6.36 -2.97
CA TYR A 332 -30.40 -5.47 -4.03
C TYR A 332 -31.26 -4.33 -3.48
N PRO A 333 -31.01 -3.07 -3.90
CA PRO A 333 -31.95 -1.98 -3.71
C PRO A 333 -33.29 -2.32 -4.33
N LYS A 334 -34.40 -1.92 -3.68
CA LYS A 334 -35.79 -2.30 -4.05
C LYS A 334 -36.13 -2.17 -5.53
N ASN A 335 -35.58 -1.16 -6.22
CA ASN A 335 -35.87 -0.86 -7.62
C ASN A 335 -34.78 -1.34 -8.61
N SER A 336 -33.62 -1.77 -8.12
CA SER A 336 -32.54 -2.26 -8.98
C SER A 336 -32.43 -3.76 -8.87
N LYS A 337 -32.54 -4.46 -10.01
CA LYS A 337 -32.32 -5.90 -10.09
C LYS A 337 -31.03 -6.24 -10.80
N GLN A 338 -30.27 -5.25 -11.24
CA GLN A 338 -29.10 -5.44 -12.08
C GLN A 338 -27.88 -4.78 -11.45
N VAL A 339 -26.79 -5.53 -11.41
CA VAL A 339 -25.52 -5.10 -10.83
C VAL A 339 -24.37 -5.41 -11.78
N VAL A 340 -23.31 -4.62 -11.70
CA VAL A 340 -22.02 -4.95 -12.28
C VAL A 340 -21.17 -5.52 -11.16
N VAL A 341 -20.59 -6.69 -11.39
CA VAL A 341 -19.76 -7.36 -10.39
C VAL A 341 -18.38 -7.55 -10.98
N ASP A 342 -17.40 -6.89 -10.38
CA ASP A 342 -16.00 -7.06 -10.71
C ASP A 342 -15.37 -8.00 -9.69
N ILE A 343 -14.77 -9.08 -10.17
CA ILE A 343 -14.28 -10.18 -9.36
C ILE A 343 -12.80 -10.37 -9.60
N PHE A 344 -12.04 -10.38 -8.51
CA PHE A 344 -10.65 -10.81 -8.46
C PHE A 344 -10.59 -12.24 -7.97
N HIS A 345 -9.86 -13.10 -8.68
CA HIS A 345 -9.89 -14.53 -8.43
C HIS A 345 -8.50 -15.16 -8.53
N GLU A 346 -8.27 -16.21 -7.74
CA GLU A 346 -6.97 -16.87 -7.57
C GLU A 346 -6.52 -17.65 -8.81
N LYS A 347 -7.46 -18.24 -9.55
CA LYS A 347 -7.18 -18.95 -10.81
C LYS A 347 -7.23 -18.00 -12.00
N PRO A 348 -6.51 -18.26 -13.10
CA PRO A 348 -6.73 -17.54 -14.36
C PRO A 348 -8.19 -17.61 -14.84
N SER A 349 -8.68 -16.59 -15.55
CA SER A 349 -10.09 -16.45 -15.98
C SER A 349 -10.59 -17.62 -16.82
N HIS A 350 -9.71 -18.33 -17.53
CA HIS A 350 -10.09 -19.50 -18.33
C HIS A 350 -10.39 -20.74 -17.47
N ASP A 351 -9.83 -20.80 -16.27
CA ASP A 351 -10.05 -21.87 -15.27
C ASP A 351 -10.99 -21.44 -14.14
N PHE A 352 -11.25 -20.15 -14.01
CA PHE A 352 -12.15 -19.59 -13.01
C PHE A 352 -13.61 -19.83 -13.40
N LYS A 353 -14.37 -20.45 -12.50
CA LYS A 353 -15.81 -20.64 -12.64
C LYS A 353 -16.53 -19.99 -11.48
N LEU A 354 -17.44 -19.08 -11.82
CA LEU A 354 -18.30 -18.40 -10.89
C LEU A 354 -19.72 -18.96 -11.01
N TYR A 355 -20.39 -19.13 -9.87
CA TYR A 355 -21.76 -19.60 -9.80
C TYR A 355 -22.61 -18.56 -9.06
N GLY A 356 -23.74 -18.20 -9.67
CA GLY A 356 -24.78 -17.38 -9.06
C GLY A 356 -26.01 -18.23 -8.79
N ASN A 357 -26.44 -18.33 -7.53
CA ASN A 357 -27.55 -19.21 -7.12
C ASN A 357 -27.38 -20.65 -7.67
N LEU A 358 -26.16 -21.20 -7.57
CA LEU A 358 -25.74 -22.53 -8.09
C LEU A 358 -25.70 -22.67 -9.62
N LYS A 359 -25.92 -21.62 -10.40
CA LYS A 359 -25.80 -21.63 -11.87
C LYS A 359 -24.51 -20.96 -12.31
N GLU A 360 -23.76 -21.61 -13.21
CA GLU A 360 -22.52 -21.04 -13.75
C GLU A 360 -22.82 -19.73 -14.51
N LEU A 361 -22.04 -18.69 -14.20
CA LEU A 361 -22.17 -17.36 -14.77
C LEU A 361 -21.10 -17.15 -15.84
N SER A 362 -21.47 -16.43 -16.90
CA SER A 362 -20.54 -16.04 -17.97
C SER A 362 -20.10 -14.58 -17.80
N PRO A 363 -18.80 -14.27 -17.95
CA PRO A 363 -18.30 -12.90 -17.86
C PRO A 363 -18.76 -12.06 -19.07
N ASN A 364 -18.82 -10.74 -18.88
CA ASN A 364 -19.25 -9.74 -19.88
C ASN A 364 -18.35 -9.73 -21.13
N TYR A 365 -17.09 -10.10 -20.98
CA TYR A 365 -16.14 -10.21 -22.08
C TYR A 365 -15.63 -11.64 -22.19
N LYS A 366 -15.96 -12.32 -23.29
CA LYS A 366 -15.13 -13.43 -23.79
C LYS A 366 -13.91 -12.78 -24.42
N THR A 367 -12.73 -12.93 -23.80
CA THR A 367 -11.46 -12.47 -24.38
C THR A 367 -11.34 -12.98 -25.81
N LYS A 368 -11.50 -12.09 -26.79
CA LYS A 368 -11.40 -12.40 -28.22
C LYS A 368 -9.95 -12.35 -28.74
N ASN A 369 -8.96 -12.21 -27.86
CA ASN A 369 -7.57 -12.10 -28.26
C ASN A 369 -6.83 -13.43 -28.10
N ASN A 370 -6.25 -13.91 -29.20
CA ASN A 370 -5.26 -14.99 -29.30
C ASN A 370 -3.95 -14.72 -28.53
N ASN A 371 -3.92 -13.76 -27.60
CA ASN A 371 -2.75 -13.47 -26.79
C ASN A 371 -2.81 -14.32 -25.53
N LYS A 372 -1.75 -15.12 -25.31
CA LYS A 372 -1.49 -16.06 -24.19
C LYS A 372 -1.35 -15.37 -22.82
N ILE A 373 -2.19 -14.39 -22.52
CA ILE A 373 -2.12 -13.56 -21.34
C ILE A 373 -3.18 -14.06 -20.34
N GLU A 374 -2.73 -14.55 -19.19
CA GLU A 374 -3.60 -14.99 -18.10
C GLU A 374 -4.22 -13.77 -17.39
N ASN A 375 -5.55 -13.69 -17.39
CA ASN A 375 -6.30 -12.65 -16.68
C ASN A 375 -6.76 -13.21 -15.32
N TYR A 376 -6.68 -12.42 -14.24
CA TYR A 376 -7.10 -12.82 -12.88
C TYR A 376 -8.26 -11.97 -12.35
N SER A 377 -8.92 -11.27 -13.26
CA SER A 377 -10.13 -10.51 -12.98
C SER A 377 -11.22 -10.78 -14.02
N SER A 378 -12.47 -10.76 -13.60
CA SER A 378 -13.61 -10.97 -14.47
C SER A 378 -14.74 -10.03 -14.08
N SER A 379 -15.43 -9.46 -15.07
CA SER A 379 -16.58 -8.58 -14.86
C SER A 379 -17.85 -9.28 -15.33
N TYR A 380 -18.92 -9.18 -14.54
CA TYR A 380 -20.20 -9.84 -14.80
C TYR A 380 -21.33 -8.83 -14.65
N GLN A 381 -22.31 -8.91 -15.55
CA GLN A 381 -23.57 -8.21 -15.40
C GLN A 381 -24.60 -9.22 -14.88
N MET A 382 -25.04 -9.06 -13.64
CA MET A 382 -25.90 -10.04 -12.98
C MET A 382 -27.28 -9.49 -12.73
N LYS A 383 -28.28 -10.39 -12.72
CA LYS A 383 -29.66 -10.06 -12.38
C LYS A 383 -30.25 -11.09 -11.40
N ASN A 384 -30.77 -10.64 -10.27
CA ASN A 384 -31.37 -11.49 -9.23
C ASN A 384 -30.43 -12.62 -8.71
N VAL A 385 -29.12 -12.38 -8.70
CA VAL A 385 -28.15 -13.31 -8.09
C VAL A 385 -27.91 -12.87 -6.67
N GLU A 386 -28.33 -13.68 -5.69
CA GLU A 386 -28.19 -13.34 -4.27
C GLU A 386 -26.91 -13.94 -3.69
N GLN A 387 -26.50 -15.13 -4.13
CA GLN A 387 -25.33 -15.82 -3.59
C GLN A 387 -24.30 -16.09 -4.69
N LEU A 388 -23.04 -15.80 -4.37
CA LEU A 388 -21.88 -16.09 -5.21
C LEU A 388 -21.05 -17.22 -4.61
N THR A 389 -20.72 -18.22 -5.42
CA THR A 389 -19.73 -19.25 -5.09
C THR A 389 -18.79 -19.45 -6.27
N ALA A 390 -17.60 -20.01 -6.03
CA ALA A 390 -16.63 -20.24 -7.09
C ALA A 390 -15.76 -21.48 -6.82
N ASN A 391 -15.04 -21.92 -7.85
CA ASN A 391 -14.10 -23.04 -7.79
C ASN A 391 -12.68 -22.65 -7.29
N SER A 392 -12.51 -21.43 -6.79
CA SER A 392 -11.28 -20.90 -6.19
C SER A 392 -11.58 -19.66 -5.35
N LYS A 393 -10.58 -19.14 -4.61
CA LYS A 393 -10.77 -17.93 -3.82
C LYS A 393 -11.10 -16.72 -4.72
N PHE A 394 -11.98 -15.87 -4.24
CA PHE A 394 -12.33 -14.62 -4.92
C PHE A 394 -12.70 -13.50 -3.94
N ALA A 395 -12.62 -12.28 -4.44
CA ALA A 395 -13.23 -11.10 -3.86
C ALA A 395 -13.95 -10.31 -4.96
N ALA A 396 -15.22 -10.01 -4.71
CA ALA A 396 -16.17 -9.40 -5.62
C ALA A 396 -16.58 -8.02 -5.12
N PHE A 397 -16.50 -7.04 -6.00
CA PHE A 397 -17.02 -5.70 -5.82
C PHE A 397 -18.32 -5.60 -6.62
N VAL A 398 -19.43 -5.58 -5.90
CA VAL A 398 -20.78 -5.56 -6.47
C VAL A 398 -21.25 -4.12 -6.55
N HIS A 399 -21.16 -3.52 -7.72
CA HIS A 399 -21.53 -2.13 -8.00
C HIS A 399 -23.03 -2.00 -8.30
N PHE A 400 -23.65 -1.00 -7.68
CA PHE A 400 -25.06 -0.69 -7.87
C PHE A 400 -25.21 0.66 -8.59
N SER A 401 -25.99 0.68 -9.68
CA SER A 401 -26.30 1.92 -10.42
C SER A 401 -27.20 2.87 -9.61
N ASP A 402 -28.00 2.30 -8.71
CA ASP A 402 -29.04 3.00 -7.96
C ASP A 402 -28.98 2.64 -6.46
N GLY A 403 -29.68 3.44 -5.65
CA GLY A 403 -29.71 3.30 -4.20
C GLY A 403 -28.69 4.20 -3.50
N PRO A 404 -28.55 4.06 -2.18
CA PRO A 404 -27.74 4.98 -1.41
C PRO A 404 -26.26 4.81 -1.69
N LYS A 405 -25.52 5.92 -1.61
CA LYS A 405 -24.06 5.93 -1.67
C LYS A 405 -23.51 6.18 -0.30
N MET A 406 -22.57 5.35 0.15
CA MET A 406 -21.90 5.54 1.43
C MET A 406 -20.69 6.45 1.23
N LYS A 407 -20.49 7.39 2.16
CA LYS A 407 -19.31 8.26 2.21
C LYS A 407 -18.54 7.99 3.48
N TYR A 408 -17.24 7.82 3.36
CA TYR A 408 -16.30 7.79 4.48
C TYR A 408 -15.50 9.08 4.47
N ILE A 409 -15.51 9.79 5.60
CA ILE A 409 -14.86 11.07 5.77
C ILE A 409 -13.92 10.98 6.95
N THR A 410 -12.69 11.44 6.74
CA THR A 410 -11.68 11.60 7.79
C THR A 410 -11.25 13.05 7.86
N GLN A 411 -11.16 13.55 9.10
CA GLN A 411 -10.65 14.88 9.42
C GLN A 411 -9.49 14.70 10.40
N GLN A 412 -8.30 15.17 10.01
CA GLN A 412 -7.10 14.95 10.80
C GLN A 412 -7.13 15.67 12.16
N LYS A 413 -7.89 16.77 12.26
CA LYS A 413 -8.01 17.60 13.47
C LYS A 413 -9.02 17.07 14.48
N ASP A 414 -10.09 16.44 14.00
CA ASP A 414 -11.27 16.16 14.84
C ASP A 414 -11.26 14.76 15.44
N HIS A 415 -10.20 13.97 15.18
CA HIS A 415 -10.06 12.59 15.67
C HIS A 415 -11.31 11.74 15.45
N ASN A 416 -12.06 11.99 14.37
CA ASN A 416 -13.31 11.29 14.10
C ASN A 416 -13.31 10.66 12.72
N ILE A 417 -13.84 9.44 12.66
CA ILE A 417 -14.33 8.83 11.42
C ILE A 417 -15.79 9.20 11.29
N ILE A 418 -16.17 9.74 10.15
CA ILE A 418 -17.54 10.13 9.84
C ILE A 418 -18.02 9.32 8.65
N VAL A 419 -19.19 8.70 8.78
CA VAL A 419 -19.86 7.98 7.71
C VAL A 419 -21.21 8.61 7.43
N LYS A 420 -21.45 8.93 6.16
CA LYS A 420 -22.72 9.50 5.68
C LYS A 420 -23.29 8.65 4.57
N PHE A 421 -24.58 8.82 4.30
CA PHE A 421 -25.24 8.22 3.16
C PHE A 421 -25.96 9.30 2.34
N ASP A 422 -25.71 9.31 1.05
CA ASP A 422 -26.50 10.08 0.09
C ASP A 422 -27.62 9.22 -0.47
N GLN A 423 -28.65 9.85 -1.04
CA GLN A 423 -29.73 9.18 -1.78
C GLN A 423 -30.49 8.14 -0.93
N LEU A 424 -30.69 8.46 0.35
CA LEU A 424 -31.49 7.66 1.28
C LEU A 424 -32.99 7.92 1.10
N ASN A 425 -33.74 6.84 0.91
CA ASN A 425 -35.21 6.84 0.93
C ASN A 425 -35.75 6.10 2.17
N ILE A 426 -34.91 5.88 3.17
CA ILE A 426 -35.22 5.20 4.42
C ILE A 426 -34.75 6.05 5.61
N PRO A 427 -35.33 5.86 6.81
CA PRO A 427 -34.81 6.47 8.03
C PRO A 427 -33.36 6.03 8.28
N ILE A 428 -32.49 6.98 8.64
CA ILE A 428 -31.05 6.70 8.84
C ILE A 428 -30.81 5.82 10.07
N GLU A 429 -31.74 5.85 11.03
CA GLU A 429 -31.74 5.07 12.27
C GLU A 429 -31.92 3.56 12.02
N GLU A 430 -32.45 3.17 10.85
CA GLU A 430 -32.58 1.76 10.45
C GLU A 430 -31.26 1.17 9.92
N ILE A 431 -30.21 1.98 9.77
CA ILE A 431 -28.93 1.56 9.20
C ILE A 431 -27.97 1.23 10.33
N ASN A 432 -27.38 0.03 10.27
CA ASN A 432 -26.26 -0.34 11.14
C ASN A 432 -24.95 -0.05 10.41
N VAL A 433 -24.02 0.64 11.06
CA VAL A 433 -22.71 0.94 10.51
C VAL A 433 -21.62 0.41 11.44
N ASP A 434 -20.84 -0.53 10.93
CA ASP A 434 -19.75 -1.16 11.65
C ASP A 434 -18.43 -0.94 10.90
N ALA A 435 -17.33 -0.76 11.64
CA ALA A 435 -15.98 -0.67 11.11
C ALA A 435 -15.11 -1.79 11.68
N ILE A 436 -14.47 -2.56 10.81
CA ILE A 436 -13.36 -3.44 11.19
C ILE A 436 -12.09 -2.61 11.09
N ILE A 437 -11.41 -2.42 12.22
CA ILE A 437 -10.21 -1.57 12.32
C ILE A 437 -9.04 -2.42 12.79
N THR A 438 -7.93 -2.33 12.04
CA THR A 438 -6.70 -3.06 12.32
C THR A 438 -5.54 -2.06 12.36
N ARG A 439 -4.76 -2.05 13.45
CA ARG A 439 -3.49 -1.31 13.49
C ARG A 439 -2.47 -2.05 12.64
N THR A 440 -1.97 -1.43 11.59
CA THR A 440 -1.10 -2.09 10.61
C THR A 440 0.37 -1.72 10.80
N SER A 441 0.65 -0.49 11.25
CA SER A 441 2.02 -0.04 11.55
C SER A 441 2.07 1.03 12.63
N ASP A 442 3.27 1.32 13.11
CA ASP A 442 3.56 2.59 13.79
C ASP A 442 3.60 3.77 12.77
N LEU A 443 3.93 4.97 13.25
CA LEU A 443 4.06 6.17 12.41
C LEU A 443 5.25 6.11 11.46
N ASN A 444 6.29 5.34 11.79
CA ASN A 444 7.46 5.09 10.94
C ASN A 444 7.18 3.99 9.91
N GLY A 445 5.95 3.48 9.80
CA GLY A 445 5.60 2.45 8.84
C GLY A 445 6.18 1.06 9.17
N LYS A 446 6.68 0.85 10.39
CA LYS A 446 7.11 -0.47 10.86
C LYS A 446 5.88 -1.31 11.20
N ILE A 447 5.83 -2.52 10.66
CA ILE A 447 4.71 -3.45 10.87
C ILE A 447 4.50 -3.67 12.37
N VAL A 448 3.25 -3.57 12.80
CA VAL A 448 2.82 -4.04 14.12
C VAL A 448 1.81 -5.17 13.91
N ASN A 449 1.93 -6.25 14.68
CA ASN A 449 0.92 -7.30 14.71
C ASN A 449 -0.29 -6.80 15.50
N GLY A 450 -1.08 -5.93 14.89
CA GLY A 450 -2.29 -5.38 15.47
C GLY A 450 -3.45 -6.37 15.39
N ASP A 451 -4.17 -6.48 16.49
CA ASP A 451 -5.48 -7.11 16.52
C ASP A 451 -6.48 -6.35 15.65
N SER A 452 -7.48 -7.07 15.12
CA SER A 452 -8.56 -6.50 14.32
C SER A 452 -9.82 -6.43 15.17
N PHE A 453 -10.35 -5.23 15.37
CA PHE A 453 -11.50 -5.00 16.23
C PHE A 453 -12.67 -4.51 15.41
N VAL A 454 -13.88 -4.86 15.84
CA VAL A 454 -15.11 -4.30 15.29
C VAL A 454 -15.55 -3.15 16.18
N TYR A 455 -15.81 -2.00 15.56
CA TYR A 455 -16.32 -0.80 16.21
C TYR A 455 -17.65 -0.41 15.55
N PRO A 456 -18.77 -0.48 16.27
CA PRO A 456 -20.01 0.13 15.80
C PRO A 456 -19.84 1.66 15.80
N LEU A 457 -20.35 2.32 14.75
CA LEU A 457 -20.40 3.78 14.70
C LEU A 457 -21.71 4.26 15.32
N THR A 458 -21.64 5.35 16.07
CA THR A 458 -22.82 5.93 16.74
C THR A 458 -23.47 6.96 15.83
N LEU A 459 -24.79 6.89 15.67
CA LEU A 459 -25.54 7.91 14.95
C LEU A 459 -25.59 9.21 15.77
N ASN A 460 -25.14 10.31 15.18
CA ASN A 460 -25.19 11.65 15.73
C ASN A 460 -25.74 12.62 14.67
N GLY A 461 -27.00 13.05 14.85
CA GLY A 461 -27.73 13.78 13.82
C GLY A 461 -27.94 12.90 12.59
N ASN A 462 -27.43 13.33 11.43
CA ASN A 462 -27.57 12.61 10.15
C ASN A 462 -26.29 11.86 9.74
N GLU A 463 -25.40 11.57 10.69
CA GLU A 463 -24.07 11.06 10.42
C GLU A 463 -23.68 10.01 11.46
N PHE A 464 -22.98 8.97 11.01
CA PHE A 464 -22.41 7.96 11.89
C PHE A 464 -20.98 8.36 12.25
N GLN A 465 -20.63 8.33 13.53
CA GLN A 465 -19.34 8.80 14.02
C GLN A 465 -18.64 7.74 14.88
N LEU A 466 -17.32 7.68 14.77
CA LEU A 466 -16.45 6.94 15.69
C LEU A 466 -15.31 7.85 16.13
N ASP A 467 -15.25 8.08 17.44
CA ASP A 467 -14.14 8.78 18.07
C ASP A 467 -12.89 7.88 18.09
N THR A 468 -11.84 8.38 17.47
CA THR A 468 -10.53 7.73 17.36
C THR A 468 -9.51 8.33 18.34
N SER A 469 -9.93 9.21 19.25
CA SER A 469 -9.08 9.89 20.22
C SER A 469 -8.29 8.93 21.12
N ASN A 470 -8.93 7.82 21.53
CA ASN A 470 -8.39 6.80 22.43
C ASN A 470 -7.55 5.71 21.74
N PHE A 471 -7.40 5.77 20.42
CA PHE A 471 -6.53 4.84 19.71
C PHE A 471 -5.06 5.16 20.02
N GLU A 472 -4.23 4.13 20.13
CA GLU A 472 -2.78 4.30 20.22
C GLU A 472 -2.22 4.99 18.97
N GLU A 473 -1.02 5.56 19.07
CA GLU A 473 -0.37 6.15 17.89
C GLU A 473 -0.04 5.09 16.85
N GLY A 474 -0.28 5.40 15.58
CA GLY A 474 0.02 4.51 14.47
C GLY A 474 -0.94 4.65 13.31
N THR A 475 -0.84 3.69 12.42
CA THR A 475 -1.54 3.66 11.15
C THR A 475 -2.58 2.54 11.17
N TYR A 476 -3.80 2.85 10.76
CA TYR A 476 -4.94 1.97 10.90
C TYR A 476 -5.63 1.74 9.57
N SER A 477 -5.80 0.48 9.21
CA SER A 477 -6.64 0.04 8.09
C SER A 477 -8.08 -0.12 8.57
N VAL A 478 -9.04 0.31 7.75
CA VAL A 478 -10.47 0.32 8.07
C VAL A 478 -11.28 -0.31 6.95
N HIS A 479 -12.12 -1.28 7.29
CA HIS A 479 -13.21 -1.76 6.44
C HIS A 479 -14.55 -1.39 7.08
N VAL A 480 -15.23 -0.39 6.51
CA VAL A 480 -16.55 0.05 6.97
C VAL A 480 -17.64 -0.65 6.17
N SER A 481 -18.67 -1.13 6.86
CA SER A 481 -19.89 -1.66 6.27
C SER A 481 -21.13 -0.95 6.79
N GLY A 482 -21.92 -0.39 5.89
CA GLY A 482 -23.25 0.15 6.15
C GLY A 482 -24.33 -0.81 5.68
N LYS A 483 -25.25 -1.19 6.58
CA LYS A 483 -26.18 -2.31 6.34
C LYS A 483 -27.62 -1.94 6.70
N HIS A 484 -28.50 -2.29 5.78
CA HIS A 484 -29.95 -2.22 5.92
C HIS A 484 -30.58 -3.40 5.17
N LYS A 485 -31.86 -3.71 5.44
CA LYS A 485 -32.58 -4.80 4.76
C LYS A 485 -32.64 -4.64 3.22
N GLU A 486 -32.48 -3.41 2.73
CA GLU A 486 -32.54 -3.06 1.30
C GLU A 486 -31.19 -2.76 0.65
N PHE A 487 -30.09 -2.68 1.41
CA PHE A 487 -28.76 -2.50 0.82
C PHE A 487 -27.62 -2.83 1.79
N THR A 488 -26.47 -3.14 1.21
CA THR A 488 -25.17 -3.12 1.89
C THR A 488 -24.21 -2.23 1.11
N ARG A 489 -23.40 -1.43 1.80
CA ARG A 489 -22.29 -0.67 1.21
C ARG A 489 -21.02 -0.93 1.99
N SER A 490 -19.90 -1.01 1.27
CA SER A 490 -18.59 -1.28 1.84
C SER A 490 -17.59 -0.20 1.41
N ILE A 491 -16.74 0.26 2.33
CA ILE A 491 -15.61 1.14 2.04
C ILE A 491 -14.35 0.54 2.68
N ILE A 492 -13.25 0.56 1.92
CA ILE A 492 -11.91 0.30 2.44
C ILE A 492 -11.17 1.64 2.48
N SER A 493 -10.54 1.92 3.61
CA SER A 493 -9.77 3.15 3.83
C SER A 493 -8.83 2.94 5.02
N GLY A 494 -8.38 4.05 5.60
CA GLY A 494 -7.67 4.06 6.86
C GLY A 494 -7.59 5.46 7.45
N PHE A 495 -6.87 5.55 8.56
CA PHE A 495 -6.52 6.80 9.22
C PHE A 495 -5.18 6.64 9.96
N VAL A 496 -4.58 7.78 10.29
CA VAL A 496 -3.38 7.82 11.12
C VAL A 496 -3.69 8.56 12.42
N LYS A 497 -3.23 7.99 13.54
CA LYS A 497 -3.30 8.58 14.87
C LYS A 497 -1.89 8.99 15.31
N GLY A 498 -1.72 10.27 15.64
CA GLY A 498 -0.42 10.87 15.97
C GLY A 498 0.17 11.66 14.80
N ARG A 499 1.36 12.23 15.01
CA ARG A 499 2.09 12.99 13.99
C ARG A 499 3.56 12.64 14.04
N LEU A 500 4.16 12.43 12.87
CA LEU A 500 5.60 12.24 12.76
C LEU A 500 6.27 13.62 12.78
N SER A 501 7.22 13.83 13.68
CA SER A 501 8.08 15.02 13.65
C SER A 501 9.35 14.70 12.86
N ALA A 502 9.96 15.70 12.22
CA ALA A 502 11.23 15.50 11.51
C ALA A 502 12.40 15.08 12.44
N GLU A 503 12.26 15.30 13.76
CA GLU A 503 13.27 15.01 14.79
C GLU A 503 13.09 13.62 15.44
N SER A 504 11.93 12.97 15.28
CA SER A 504 11.56 11.74 16.00
C SER A 504 11.90 10.44 15.26
N LEU A 505 12.92 10.42 14.40
CA LEU A 505 13.26 9.23 13.59
C LEU A 505 14.12 8.18 14.32
N GLU A 506 14.37 8.34 15.61
CA GLU A 506 14.96 7.28 16.45
C GLU A 506 14.26 7.27 17.80
N GLU A 507 13.31 6.35 18.00
CA GLU A 507 13.05 5.69 19.29
C GLU A 507 12.05 4.54 19.12
N GLU A 508 12.37 3.40 19.72
CA GLU A 508 11.60 2.16 19.68
C GLU A 508 10.85 2.02 21.00
N ILE A 509 9.51 2.01 20.99
CA ILE A 509 8.72 1.75 22.20
C ILE A 509 8.13 0.35 22.11
N THR A 510 8.70 -0.55 22.91
CA THR A 510 8.14 -1.86 23.23
C THR A 510 7.12 -1.71 24.37
N ASN A 511 5.86 -1.45 24.02
CA ASN A 511 4.75 -1.64 24.95
C ASN A 511 4.01 -2.94 24.63
N LYS A 512 4.39 -4.02 25.31
CA LYS A 512 3.56 -5.23 25.40
C LYS A 512 2.47 -4.99 26.43
N ASN A 513 1.24 -4.73 25.98
CA ASN A 513 0.08 -4.76 26.86
C ASN A 513 -0.13 -6.19 27.41
N ASN A 514 -0.19 -6.32 28.73
CA ASN A 514 -0.46 -7.57 29.45
C ASN A 514 -1.95 -7.95 29.35
N PHE A 515 -2.41 -8.43 28.19
CA PHE A 515 -3.75 -9.01 28.03
C PHE A 515 -3.67 -10.55 28.02
N ASN A 516 -3.92 -11.15 29.19
CA ASN A 516 -3.64 -12.56 29.50
C ASN A 516 -4.75 -13.56 29.12
N ILE A 517 -5.75 -13.15 28.36
CA ILE A 517 -6.80 -14.04 27.85
C ILE A 517 -6.39 -14.55 26.47
N ASN A 518 -6.50 -15.85 26.23
CA ASN A 518 -6.20 -16.52 24.97
C ASN A 518 -7.37 -17.40 24.53
N LEU A 519 -7.50 -17.64 23.23
CA LEU A 519 -8.49 -18.58 22.70
C LEU A 519 -7.92 -20.01 22.72
N LYS A 520 -8.69 -20.98 23.25
CA LYS A 520 -8.26 -22.39 23.30
C LYS A 520 -8.10 -23.02 21.92
N SER A 521 -9.03 -22.71 21.01
CA SER A 521 -9.02 -23.18 19.63
C SER A 521 -9.63 -22.13 18.72
N ASN A 522 -8.96 -21.83 17.61
CA ASN A 522 -9.51 -20.99 16.55
C ASN A 522 -10.52 -21.72 15.66
N THR A 523 -10.72 -23.03 15.83
CA THR A 523 -11.75 -23.81 15.14
C THR A 523 -12.81 -24.22 16.15
N ILE A 524 -14.07 -23.88 15.89
CA ILE A 524 -15.19 -24.05 16.83
C ILE A 524 -16.32 -24.84 16.19
N ILE A 525 -17.02 -25.65 16.99
CA ILE A 525 -18.13 -26.50 16.54
C ILE A 525 -19.41 -26.10 17.28
N ASP A 526 -19.45 -26.26 18.60
CA ASP A 526 -20.65 -26.05 19.41
C ASP A 526 -20.42 -25.07 20.58
N HIS A 527 -19.16 -24.76 20.88
CA HIS A 527 -18.80 -23.83 21.92
C HIS A 527 -17.47 -23.12 21.62
N ILE A 528 -17.24 -22.03 22.35
CA ILE A 528 -15.99 -21.28 22.38
C ILE A 528 -15.47 -21.28 23.80
N GLU A 529 -14.17 -21.51 23.96
CA GLU A 529 -13.49 -21.51 25.25
C GLU A 529 -12.31 -20.55 25.23
N LEU A 530 -12.33 -19.56 26.13
CA LEU A 530 -11.20 -18.68 26.40
C LEU A 530 -10.45 -19.17 27.65
N ILE A 531 -9.13 -19.09 27.62
CA ILE A 531 -8.23 -19.46 28.72
C ILE A 531 -7.54 -18.19 29.21
N SER A 532 -7.61 -17.91 30.51
CA SER A 532 -6.75 -16.90 31.14
C SER A 532 -5.74 -17.57 32.06
N SER A 533 -4.51 -17.06 32.08
CA SER A 533 -3.47 -17.54 32.99
C SER A 533 -3.70 -17.13 34.45
N GLN A 534 -4.60 -16.17 34.69
CA GLN A 534 -5.05 -15.73 36.01
C GLN A 534 -6.57 -15.58 36.01
N LYS A 535 -7.22 -15.90 37.14
CA LYS A 535 -8.66 -15.62 37.26
C LYS A 535 -8.88 -14.11 37.26
N GLU A 536 -9.82 -13.66 36.45
CA GLU A 536 -10.05 -12.24 36.23
C GLU A 536 -10.98 -11.68 37.30
N ASN A 537 -10.52 -10.64 37.98
CA ASN A 537 -11.24 -10.01 39.10
C ASN A 537 -12.36 -9.05 38.63
N GLN A 538 -12.59 -8.94 37.31
CA GLN A 538 -13.53 -8.00 36.71
C GLN A 538 -14.32 -8.68 35.59
N SER A 539 -15.48 -8.10 35.25
CA SER A 539 -16.31 -8.61 34.16
C SER A 539 -15.62 -8.44 32.81
N ILE A 540 -15.84 -9.41 31.93
CA ILE A 540 -15.30 -9.42 30.58
C ILE A 540 -16.46 -9.47 29.59
N ASN A 541 -16.41 -8.61 28.58
CA ASN A 541 -17.37 -8.62 27.49
C ASN A 541 -16.77 -9.37 26.32
N VAL A 542 -17.50 -10.36 25.79
CA VAL A 542 -17.13 -11.09 24.58
C VAL A 542 -18.19 -10.87 23.52
N SER A 543 -17.75 -10.47 22.35
CA SER A 543 -18.61 -10.24 21.18
C SER A 543 -18.06 -10.98 19.97
N ILE A 544 -18.95 -11.60 19.20
CA ILE A 544 -18.61 -12.36 17.99
C ILE A 544 -19.27 -11.65 16.82
N TYR A 545 -18.45 -11.27 15.85
CA TYR A 545 -18.87 -10.56 14.66
C TYR A 545 -18.56 -11.40 13.43
N ASN A 546 -19.40 -11.30 12.40
CA ASN A 546 -19.01 -11.80 11.09
C ASN A 546 -17.97 -10.87 10.43
N LEU A 547 -17.49 -11.26 9.26
CA LEU A 547 -16.39 -10.58 8.55
C LEU A 547 -16.78 -9.24 7.92
N ASN A 548 -18.06 -8.89 7.99
CA ASN A 548 -18.56 -7.57 7.63
C ASN A 548 -18.84 -6.71 8.88
N GLY A 549 -18.46 -7.17 10.08
CA GLY A 549 -18.67 -6.45 11.33
C GLY A 549 -20.06 -6.60 11.95
N GLN A 550 -20.97 -7.42 11.41
CA GLN A 550 -22.28 -7.64 12.07
C GLN A 550 -22.11 -8.46 13.34
N LEU A 551 -22.61 -7.94 14.46
CA LEU A 551 -22.70 -8.69 15.71
C LEU A 551 -23.59 -9.92 15.54
N GLN A 552 -23.09 -11.08 15.97
CA GLN A 552 -23.78 -12.36 15.94
C GLN A 552 -24.13 -12.84 17.35
N ILE A 553 -23.18 -12.71 18.28
CA ILE A 553 -23.34 -13.12 19.68
C ILE A 553 -22.67 -12.08 20.56
N MET A 554 -23.31 -11.74 21.68
CA MET A 554 -22.72 -10.96 22.76
C MET A 554 -22.92 -11.71 24.08
N LYS A 555 -21.86 -11.81 24.89
CA LYS A 555 -21.88 -12.44 26.21
C LYS A 555 -21.03 -11.63 27.18
N GLN A 556 -21.56 -11.34 28.35
CA GLN A 556 -20.81 -10.79 29.47
C GLN A 556 -20.53 -11.89 30.48
N PHE A 557 -19.27 -12.04 30.87
CA PHE A 557 -18.82 -12.94 31.94
C PHE A 557 -18.60 -12.15 33.23
N LYS A 558 -19.03 -12.71 34.35
CA LYS A 558 -18.74 -12.15 35.68
C LYS A 558 -17.30 -12.51 36.10
N PRO A 559 -16.74 -11.80 37.11
CA PRO A 559 -15.45 -12.17 37.68
C PRO A 559 -15.39 -13.64 38.07
N ASN A 560 -14.25 -14.29 37.83
CA ASN A 560 -13.97 -15.70 38.19
C ASN A 560 -14.84 -16.78 37.51
N GLU A 561 -15.67 -16.45 36.52
CA GLU A 561 -16.41 -17.43 35.71
C GLU A 561 -15.51 -18.13 34.69
N ASP A 562 -15.86 -19.37 34.33
CA ASP A 562 -15.26 -20.06 33.18
C ASP A 562 -15.74 -19.40 31.89
N TYR A 563 -14.80 -19.03 31.02
CA TYR A 563 -15.10 -18.30 29.77
C TYR A 563 -15.54 -19.23 28.66
N ILE A 564 -16.67 -19.92 28.86
CA ILE A 564 -17.26 -20.84 27.90
C ILE A 564 -18.54 -20.23 27.33
N ILE A 565 -18.59 -20.05 26.01
CA ILE A 565 -19.79 -19.61 25.28
C ILE A 565 -20.37 -20.83 24.57
N LYS A 566 -21.56 -21.27 24.98
CA LYS A 566 -22.34 -22.33 24.30
C LYS A 566 -23.58 -21.74 23.61
N ASP A 567 -24.20 -20.77 24.28
CA ASP A 567 -25.44 -20.14 23.82
C ASP A 567 -25.26 -19.55 22.41
N ASN A 568 -26.15 -19.94 21.49
CA ASN A 568 -26.20 -19.48 20.10
C ASN A 568 -24.95 -19.78 19.24
N VAL A 569 -23.92 -20.45 19.76
CA VAL A 569 -22.75 -20.82 18.92
C VAL A 569 -23.14 -21.85 17.86
N SER A 570 -24.07 -22.75 18.18
CA SER A 570 -24.61 -23.73 17.23
C SER A 570 -25.49 -23.10 16.14
N THR A 571 -26.02 -21.89 16.35
CA THR A 571 -26.83 -21.17 15.35
C THR A 571 -25.97 -20.36 14.39
N LEU A 572 -24.69 -20.16 14.71
CA LEU A 572 -23.72 -19.59 13.77
C LEU A 572 -23.57 -20.50 12.56
N SER A 573 -23.61 -19.89 11.38
CA SER A 573 -23.31 -20.60 10.13
C SER A 573 -21.80 -20.90 10.04
N GLN A 574 -21.41 -21.96 9.32
CA GLN A 574 -20.00 -22.41 9.16
C GLN A 574 -19.09 -21.42 8.41
N GLY A 575 -18.41 -20.51 9.11
CA GLY A 575 -17.60 -19.50 8.45
C GLY A 575 -16.57 -18.87 9.38
N LEU A 576 -15.89 -17.86 8.87
CA LEU A 576 -14.94 -17.07 9.66
C LEU A 576 -15.66 -15.95 10.43
N TYR A 577 -15.23 -15.70 11.65
CA TYR A 577 -15.74 -14.66 12.54
C TYR A 577 -14.59 -13.97 13.27
N ILE A 578 -14.85 -12.76 13.76
CA ILE A 578 -13.97 -12.00 14.66
C ILE A 578 -14.57 -12.07 16.05
N LEU A 579 -13.86 -12.69 16.98
CA LEU A 579 -14.18 -12.66 18.40
C LEU A 579 -13.39 -11.54 19.05
N THR A 580 -14.08 -10.62 19.74
CA THR A 580 -13.47 -9.56 20.53
C THR A 580 -13.72 -9.80 22.00
N VAL A 581 -12.67 -9.68 22.81
CA VAL A 581 -12.69 -9.74 24.27
C VAL A 581 -12.33 -8.36 24.79
N GLU A 582 -13.16 -7.77 25.62
CA GLU A 582 -12.97 -6.44 26.19
C GLU A 582 -12.96 -6.47 27.72
N LYS A 583 -11.97 -5.79 28.31
CA LYS A 583 -11.76 -5.64 29.76
C LYS A 583 -11.05 -4.32 30.05
N ASN A 584 -11.60 -3.46 30.91
CA ASN A 584 -10.99 -2.19 31.34
C ASN A 584 -10.47 -1.31 30.19
N ASN A 585 -11.28 -1.16 29.14
CA ASN A 585 -10.90 -0.45 27.90
C ASN A 585 -9.76 -1.09 27.10
N LEU A 586 -9.23 -2.24 27.53
CA LEU A 586 -8.36 -3.08 26.73
C LEU A 586 -9.21 -4.04 25.91
N LYS A 587 -8.85 -4.21 24.64
CA LYS A 587 -9.47 -5.19 23.76
C LYS A 587 -8.42 -6.17 23.24
N LYS A 588 -8.81 -7.43 23.06
CA LYS A 588 -8.05 -8.45 22.31
C LYS A 588 -8.96 -9.17 21.34
N SER A 589 -8.47 -9.46 20.15
CA SER A 589 -9.26 -10.09 19.10
C SER A 589 -8.74 -11.48 18.73
N PHE A 590 -9.62 -12.35 18.26
CA PHE A 590 -9.28 -13.65 17.71
C PHE A 590 -10.07 -13.90 16.43
N LYS A 591 -9.40 -14.45 15.42
CA LYS A 591 -10.09 -15.00 14.25
C LYS A 591 -10.52 -16.43 14.56
N ILE A 592 -11.80 -16.72 14.37
CA ILE A 592 -12.37 -18.04 14.63
C ILE A 592 -13.07 -18.59 13.39
N LEU A 593 -12.96 -19.89 13.17
CA LEU A 593 -13.58 -20.64 12.09
C LEU A 593 -14.64 -21.57 12.69
N LYS A 594 -15.90 -21.32 12.36
CA LYS A 594 -17.01 -22.24 12.64
C LYS A 594 -17.03 -23.32 11.57
N LYS A 595 -16.91 -24.57 11.99
CA LYS A 595 -17.11 -25.75 11.13
C LYS A 595 -18.53 -26.25 11.17
#